data_AF-A0AAD3ZI29-F1
#
_entry.id   AF-A0AAD3ZI29-F1
#
_cell.length_a   1.000
_cell.length_b   1.000
_cell.length_c   1.000
_cell.angle_alpha   90.00
_cell.angle_beta   90.00
_cell.angle_gamma   90.00
#
_symmetry.space_group_name_H-M   'P 1'
#
loop_
_entity.id
_entity.type
_entity.pdbx_description
1 polymer ?
#
loop_
_entity_poly.entity_id
_entity_poly.type
_entity_poly.pdbx_seq_one_letter_code
_entity_poly.pdbx_strand_id
1 'polypeptide(L)'
;MSIETAAPAELVLMLYNRALRTMEEATGYLERKDMEGSNRSLQKAQDIVDELRFSLNVSAGGQLARDLAAVYDYVGSRLLMANIRKDASLVSEAAKVLTEIRDGWAEVVEKHGYR
;
A
#
# COMPACT_ATOMS: atom_id res chain seq x y z
N MET A 1 -10.63 19.02 -7.39
CA MET A 1 -11.46 17.80 -7.37
C MET A 1 -11.37 17.25 -5.97
N SER A 2 -12.42 17.45 -5.18
CA SER A 2 -12.47 17.19 -3.75
C SER A 2 -12.84 15.73 -3.48
N ILE A 3 -12.41 15.19 -2.34
CA ILE A 3 -12.56 13.79 -1.89
C ILE A 3 -14.03 13.28 -1.93
N GLU A 4 -15.01 14.17 -2.01
CA GLU A 4 -16.45 13.89 -1.92
C GLU A 4 -17.11 13.26 -3.17
N THR A 5 -16.38 13.03 -4.26
CA THR A 5 -16.98 12.54 -5.54
C THR A 5 -16.38 11.25 -6.10
N ALA A 6 -15.37 10.67 -5.45
CA ALA A 6 -14.76 9.43 -5.91
C ALA A 6 -15.56 8.21 -5.43
N ALA A 7 -15.77 7.24 -6.32
CA ALA A 7 -16.39 5.98 -5.93
C ALA A 7 -15.50 5.22 -4.91
N PRO A 8 -16.07 4.40 -4.01
CA PRO A 8 -15.28 3.69 -3.00
C PRO A 8 -14.07 2.92 -3.56
N ALA A 9 -14.22 2.33 -4.75
CA ALA A 9 -13.14 1.63 -5.44
C ALA A 9 -12.02 2.56 -5.94
N GLU A 10 -12.36 3.79 -6.36
CA GLU A 10 -11.37 4.80 -6.76
C GLU A 10 -10.58 5.32 -5.56
N LEU A 11 -11.24 5.51 -4.41
CA LEU A 11 -10.55 5.88 -3.15
C LEU A 11 -9.54 4.81 -2.73
N VAL A 12 -9.90 3.54 -2.84
CA VAL A 12 -8.99 2.41 -2.60
C VAL A 12 -7.81 2.44 -3.58
N LEU A 13 -8.06 2.66 -4.88
CA LEU A 13 -7.00 2.77 -5.88
C LEU A 13 -6.06 3.95 -5.60
N MET A 14 -6.59 5.08 -5.15
CA MET A 14 -5.80 6.24 -4.71
C MET A 14 -4.91 5.92 -3.51
N LEU A 15 -5.41 5.13 -2.53
CA LEU A 15 -4.60 4.68 -1.39
C LEU A 15 -3.44 3.79 -1.84
N TYR A 16 -3.67 2.82 -2.73
CA TYR A 16 -2.58 2.02 -3.30
C TYR A 16 -1.53 2.87 -4.01
N ASN A 17 -1.96 3.79 -4.88
CA ASN A 17 -1.05 4.68 -5.60
C ASN A 17 -0.23 5.55 -4.64
N ARG A 18 -0.87 6.04 -3.56
CA ARG A 18 -0.18 6.81 -2.52
C ARG A 18 0.83 5.94 -1.77
N ALA A 19 0.46 4.71 -1.40
CA ALA A 19 1.37 3.77 -0.72
C ALA A 19 2.61 3.48 -1.58
N LEU A 20 2.42 3.11 -2.85
CA LEU A 20 3.50 2.80 -3.79
C LEU A 20 4.43 4.01 -4.02
N ARG A 21 3.87 5.21 -4.21
CA ARG A 21 4.67 6.44 -4.33
C ARG A 21 5.47 6.72 -3.06
N THR A 22 4.89 6.49 -1.88
CA THR A 22 5.60 6.67 -0.60
C THR A 22 6.69 5.61 -0.38
N MET A 23 6.49 4.38 -0.88
CA MET A 23 7.54 3.36 -0.90
C MET A 23 8.70 3.74 -1.82
N GLU A 24 8.42 4.29 -3.00
CA GLU A 24 9.44 4.81 -3.91
C GLU A 24 10.24 5.96 -3.29
N GLU A 25 9.56 6.91 -2.62
CA GLU A 25 10.21 7.95 -1.83
C GLU A 25 11.14 7.34 -0.77
N ALA A 26 10.65 6.36 0.00
CA ALA A 26 11.44 5.67 1.03
C ALA A 26 12.69 5.00 0.47
N THR A 27 12.59 4.31 -0.68
CA THR A 27 13.75 3.74 -1.39
C THR A 27 14.74 4.82 -1.75
N GLY A 28 14.26 5.92 -2.34
CA GLY A 28 15.11 7.06 -2.66
C GLY A 28 15.78 7.66 -1.43
N TYR A 29 15.15 7.68 -0.25
CA TYR A 29 15.78 8.11 1.01
C TYR A 29 16.87 7.12 1.49
N LEU A 30 16.60 5.81 1.39
CA LEU A 30 17.57 4.77 1.78
C LEU A 30 18.85 4.81 0.93
N GLU A 31 18.72 4.99 -0.39
CA GLU A 31 19.86 5.01 -1.31
C GLU A 31 20.86 6.15 -1.02
N ARG A 32 20.34 7.33 -0.65
CA ARG A 32 21.16 8.49 -0.22
C ARG A 32 21.49 8.48 1.27
N LYS A 33 21.17 7.39 1.99
CA LYS A 33 21.45 7.21 3.42
C LYS A 33 20.80 8.28 4.31
N ASP A 34 19.68 8.85 3.87
CA ASP A 34 18.87 9.78 4.66
C ASP A 34 17.92 8.98 5.56
N MET A 35 18.40 8.65 6.76
CA MET A 35 17.72 7.75 7.70
C MET A 35 16.43 8.32 8.27
N GLU A 36 16.38 9.64 8.45
CA GLU A 36 15.20 10.31 9.00
C GLU A 36 14.10 10.39 7.94
N GLY A 37 14.46 10.77 6.72
CA GLY A 37 13.54 10.75 5.59
C GLY A 37 13.04 9.35 5.27
N SER A 38 13.91 8.35 5.30
CA SER A 38 13.50 6.95 5.07
C SER A 38 12.54 6.47 6.15
N ASN A 39 12.82 6.78 7.42
CA ASN A 39 11.95 6.41 8.54
C ASN A 39 10.55 7.03 8.41
N ARG A 40 10.48 8.34 8.11
CA ARG A 40 9.19 9.03 7.93
C ARG A 40 8.38 8.45 6.77
N SER A 41 9.01 8.20 5.63
CA SER A 41 8.32 7.62 4.48
C SER A 41 7.90 6.17 4.73
N LEU A 42 8.74 5.34 5.36
CA LEU A 42 8.38 3.95 5.67
C LEU A 42 7.25 3.85 6.70
N GLN A 43 7.22 4.72 7.71
CA GLN A 43 6.09 4.76 8.65
C GLN A 43 4.81 5.17 7.94
N LYS A 44 4.86 6.21 7.12
CA LYS A 44 3.70 6.66 6.32
C LYS A 44 3.20 5.58 5.36
N ALA A 45 4.09 4.80 4.74
CA ALA A 45 3.69 3.68 3.88
C ALA A 45 2.98 2.58 4.69
N GLN A 46 3.48 2.25 5.90
CA GLN A 46 2.82 1.31 6.81
C GLN A 46 1.43 1.82 7.21
N ASP A 47 1.30 3.09 7.60
CA ASP A 47 0.01 3.66 8.01
C ASP A 47 -1.06 3.55 6.90
N ILE A 48 -0.65 3.73 5.63
CA ILE A 48 -1.58 3.58 4.48
C ILE A 48 -1.95 2.11 4.26
N VAL A 49 -1.00 1.18 4.42
CA VAL A 49 -1.28 -0.27 4.30
C VAL A 49 -2.18 -0.75 5.42
N ASP A 50 -2.00 -0.24 6.64
CA ASP A 50 -2.89 -0.50 7.77
C ASP A 50 -4.30 0.05 7.52
N GLU A 51 -4.43 1.25 6.95
CA GLU A 51 -5.73 1.81 6.56
C GLU A 51 -6.44 0.93 5.51
N LEU A 52 -5.71 0.47 4.48
CA LEU A 52 -6.24 -0.50 3.51
C LEU A 52 -6.75 -1.77 4.19
N ARG A 53 -6.01 -2.27 5.19
CA ARG A 53 -6.39 -3.45 5.96
C ARG A 53 -7.62 -3.21 6.84
N PHE A 54 -7.67 -2.09 7.56
CA PHE A 54 -8.80 -1.74 8.42
C PHE A 54 -10.07 -1.44 7.63
N SER A 55 -9.95 -1.02 6.37
CA SER A 55 -11.08 -0.83 5.47
C SER A 55 -11.74 -2.15 5.01
N LEU A 56 -11.11 -3.30 5.23
CA LEU A 56 -11.66 -4.60 4.81
C LEU A 56 -12.86 -5.02 5.66
N ASN A 57 -13.98 -5.31 4.99
CA ASN A 57 -15.10 -5.99 5.64
C ASN A 57 -14.88 -7.51 5.62
N VAL A 58 -14.17 -8.03 6.63
CA VAL A 58 -13.84 -9.47 6.74
C VAL A 58 -15.11 -10.32 6.90
N SER A 59 -16.13 -9.82 7.58
CA SER A 59 -17.40 -10.52 7.78
C SER A 59 -18.13 -10.76 6.46
N ALA A 60 -18.19 -9.74 5.59
CA ALA A 60 -18.84 -9.85 4.28
C ALA A 60 -17.94 -10.53 3.22
N GLY A 61 -16.63 -10.29 3.27
CA GLY A 61 -15.66 -10.79 2.27
C GLY A 61 -15.13 -12.20 2.53
N GLY A 62 -15.46 -12.81 3.68
CA GLY A 62 -15.15 -14.20 3.98
C GLY A 62 -13.65 -14.53 3.86
N GLN A 63 -13.33 -15.61 3.15
CA GLN A 63 -11.94 -16.08 3.01
C GLN A 63 -11.07 -15.09 2.22
N LEU A 64 -11.61 -14.49 1.15
CA LEU A 64 -10.88 -13.55 0.32
C LEU A 64 -10.41 -12.33 1.12
N ALA A 65 -11.27 -11.77 1.96
CA ALA A 65 -10.90 -10.64 2.81
C ALA A 65 -9.84 -11.03 3.87
N ARG A 66 -9.85 -12.27 4.38
CA ARG A 66 -8.82 -12.76 5.29
C ARG A 66 -7.47 -12.92 4.60
N ASP A 67 -7.47 -13.49 3.39
CA ASP A 67 -6.25 -13.67 2.60
C ASP A 67 -5.64 -12.30 2.25
N LEU A 68 -6.48 -11.34 1.87
CA LEU A 68 -6.06 -9.97 1.58
C LEU A 68 -5.52 -9.25 2.83
N ALA A 69 -6.14 -9.44 3.99
CA ALA A 69 -5.62 -8.90 5.25
C ALA A 69 -4.23 -9.48 5.59
N ALA A 70 -4.01 -10.78 5.34
CA ALA A 70 -2.72 -11.42 5.53
C ALA A 70 -1.64 -10.89 4.56
N VAL A 71 -2.02 -10.56 3.32
CA VAL A 71 -1.13 -9.89 2.36
C VAL A 71 -0.73 -8.50 2.87
N TYR A 72 -1.66 -7.72 3.42
CA TYR A 72 -1.31 -6.42 3.99
C TYR A 72 -0.43 -6.52 5.24
N ASP A 73 -0.70 -7.48 6.13
CA ASP A 73 0.17 -7.77 7.27
C ASP A 73 1.60 -8.12 6.81
N TYR A 74 1.71 -8.91 5.74
CA TYR A 74 2.99 -9.22 5.11
C TYR A 74 3.71 -7.97 4.59
N VAL A 75 3.02 -7.14 3.80
CA VAL A 75 3.57 -5.88 3.26
C VAL A 75 4.03 -4.96 4.38
N GLY A 76 3.20 -4.76 5.42
CA GLY A 76 3.55 -3.96 6.60
C GLY A 76 4.81 -4.48 7.30
N SER A 77 4.91 -5.80 7.49
CA SER A 77 6.09 -6.42 8.10
C SER A 77 7.38 -6.17 7.29
N ARG A 78 7.29 -6.19 5.95
CA ARG A 78 8.44 -5.92 5.07
C ARG A 78 8.90 -4.47 5.18
N LEU A 79 7.98 -3.52 5.23
CA LEU A 79 8.30 -2.10 5.43
C LEU A 79 8.91 -1.82 6.80
N LEU A 80 8.40 -2.47 7.86
CA LEU A 80 8.99 -2.39 9.20
C LEU A 80 10.42 -2.92 9.18
N MET A 81 10.64 -4.10 8.60
CA MET A 81 11.97 -4.71 8.50
C MET A 81 12.91 -3.88 7.62
N ALA A 82 12.43 -3.29 6.53
CA ALA A 82 13.18 -2.34 5.72
C ALA A 82 13.65 -1.14 6.55
N ASN A 83 12.80 -0.63 7.44
CA ASN A 83 13.14 0.50 8.28
C ASN A 83 14.16 0.15 9.36
N ILE A 84 14.06 -1.03 9.99
CA ILE A 84 15.00 -1.52 10.99
C ILE A 84 16.36 -1.82 10.36
N ARG A 85 16.37 -2.51 9.21
CA ARG A 85 17.59 -2.98 8.55
C ARG A 85 18.20 -1.96 7.58
N LYS A 86 17.46 -0.90 7.26
CA LYS A 86 17.79 0.08 6.21
C LYS A 86 18.04 -0.59 4.86
N ASP A 87 17.18 -1.55 4.53
CA ASP A 87 17.32 -2.39 3.35
C ASP A 87 16.23 -2.06 2.33
N ALA A 88 16.62 -1.42 1.22
CA ALA A 88 15.72 -1.02 0.15
C ALA A 88 15.13 -2.23 -0.60
N SER A 89 15.77 -3.40 -0.59
CA SER A 89 15.26 -4.59 -1.27
C SER A 89 13.95 -5.08 -0.65
N LEU A 90 13.78 -4.90 0.66
CA LEU A 90 12.54 -5.21 1.38
C LEU A 90 11.39 -4.26 0.99
N VAL A 91 11.71 -2.99 0.70
CA VAL A 91 10.74 -2.03 0.17
C VAL A 91 10.32 -2.44 -1.24
N SER A 92 11.27 -2.81 -2.10
CA SER A 92 10.98 -3.29 -3.46
C SER A 92 10.12 -4.56 -3.47
N GLU A 93 10.37 -5.49 -2.54
CA GLU A 93 9.55 -6.69 -2.37
C GLU A 93 8.11 -6.33 -1.98
N ALA A 94 7.94 -5.48 -0.96
CA ALA A 94 6.63 -5.00 -0.52
C ALA A 94 5.86 -4.29 -1.64
N ALA A 95 6.56 -3.43 -2.39
CA ALA A 95 5.98 -2.68 -3.51
C ALA A 95 5.50 -3.61 -4.63
N LYS A 96 6.24 -4.67 -4.97
CA LYS A 96 5.83 -5.65 -5.98
C LYS A 96 4.51 -6.33 -5.61
N VAL A 97 4.41 -6.84 -4.38
CA VAL A 97 3.18 -7.48 -3.88
C VAL A 97 2.02 -6.50 -3.94
N LEU A 98 2.21 -5.27 -3.46
CA LEU A 98 1.15 -4.27 -3.44
C LEU A 98 0.73 -3.81 -4.86
N THR A 99 1.66 -3.80 -5.80
CA THR A 99 1.43 -3.49 -7.23
C THR A 99 0.49 -4.49 -7.88
N GLU A 100 0.68 -5.80 -7.64
CA GLU A 100 -0.18 -6.85 -8.18
C GLU A 100 -1.63 -6.69 -7.70
N ILE A 101 -1.84 -6.39 -6.41
CA ILE A 101 -3.17 -6.15 -5.86
C ILE A 101 -3.80 -4.88 -6.44
N ARG A 102 -3.01 -3.80 -6.55
CA ARG A 102 -3.43 -2.53 -7.16
C ARG A 102 -3.89 -2.73 -8.60
N ASP A 103 -3.19 -3.56 -9.39
CA ASP A 103 -3.58 -3.88 -10.78
C ASP A 103 -4.92 -4.60 -10.85
N GLY A 104 -5.13 -5.60 -9.98
CA GLY A 104 -6.44 -6.25 -9.88
C GLY A 104 -7.57 -5.26 -9.57
N TRP A 105 -7.34 -4.29 -8.68
CA TRP A 105 -8.31 -3.22 -8.40
C TRP A 105 -8.51 -2.25 -9.56
N ALA A 106 -7.45 -1.88 -10.27
CA ALA A 106 -7.53 -1.00 -11.43
C ALA A 106 -8.40 -1.63 -12.53
N GLU A 107 -8.25 -2.92 -12.80
CA GLU A 107 -9.12 -3.65 -13.73
C GLU A 107 -10.60 -3.63 -13.30
N VAL A 108 -10.88 -3.76 -12.00
CA VAL A 108 -12.25 -3.71 -11.47
C VAL A 108 -12.85 -2.33 -11.69
N VAL A 109 -12.11 -1.27 -11.39
CA VAL A 109 -12.54 0.13 -11.60
C VAL A 109 -12.80 0.40 -13.08
N GLU A 110 -11.91 -0.05 -13.97
CA GLU A 110 -12.07 0.12 -15.42
C GLU A 110 -13.32 -0.60 -15.95
N LYS A 111 -13.53 -1.86 -15.54
CA LYS A 111 -14.69 -2.67 -15.99
C LYS A 111 -16.02 -2.15 -15.46
N HIS A 112 -16.05 -1.51 -14.29
CA HIS A 112 -17.28 -1.02 -13.66
C HIS A 112 -17.57 0.47 -13.95
N GLY A 113 -16.79 1.12 -14.82
CA GLY A 113 -17.18 2.37 -15.46
C GLY A 113 -17.35 3.55 -14.52
N TYR A 114 -16.45 3.73 -13.55
CA TYR A 114 -16.28 5.03 -12.90
C TYR A 114 -15.45 5.91 -13.86
N ARG A 115 -16.15 6.55 -14.80
CA ARG A 115 -15.61 7.58 -15.72
C ARG A 115 -16.26 8.91 -15.44
#